data_AF-A0A091NMF3-F1
#
_entry.id   AF-A0A091NMF3-F1
#
_cell.length_a   1.000
_cell.length_b   1.000
_cell.length_c   1.000
_cell.angle_alpha   90.00
_cell.angle_beta   90.00
_cell.angle_gamma   90.00
#
_symmetry.space_group_name_H-M   'P 1'
#
loop_
_entity.id
_entity.type
_entity.pdbx_description
1 polymer ?
#
loop_
_entity_poly.entity_id
_entity_poly.type
_entity_poly.pdbx_seq_one_letter_code
_entity_poly.pdbx_strand_id
1 'polypeptide(L)'
;PLLASAHENGCICLWNIQGNLLKELLPFSKYPSVPLTALCTDSSTKILLAGSKEGYIMQWSIASFLEDPQSSKNQIKEELCWSAHSAEIVDLFHEEEKNVVVTASIDGSVRVWQAMNGYYLGYFGQPRKFELSNISWLILPYDVNNFPTIIKEESTHMEKKSEYPLVLDCDR
;
A
#
# COMPACT_ATOMS: atom_id res chain seq x y z
N PRO A 1 -19.27 6.24 7.94
CA PRO A 1 -17.81 6.16 8.18
C PRO A 1 -17.30 4.77 7.81
N LEU A 2 -16.13 4.73 7.16
CA LEU A 2 -15.44 3.50 6.76
C LEU A 2 -14.21 3.33 7.64
N LEU A 3 -13.91 2.11 8.06
CA LEU A 3 -12.67 1.77 8.75
C LEU A 3 -11.82 0.87 7.85
N ALA A 4 -10.51 1.07 7.87
CA ALA A 4 -9.54 0.22 7.19
C ALA A 4 -8.59 -0.38 8.23
N SER A 5 -8.21 -1.63 8.03
CA SER A 5 -7.26 -2.35 8.90
C SER A 5 -6.28 -3.14 8.06
N ALA A 6 -5.00 -3.12 8.43
CA ALA A 6 -3.92 -3.89 7.83
C ALA A 6 -3.65 -5.14 8.67
N HIS A 7 -3.32 -6.24 8.01
CA HIS A 7 -3.17 -7.55 8.64
C HIS A 7 -1.80 -8.18 8.35
N GLU A 8 -1.39 -9.11 9.22
CA GLU A 8 -0.13 -9.87 9.09
C GLU A 8 -0.09 -10.76 7.85
N ASN A 9 -1.27 -11.19 7.36
CA ASN A 9 -1.39 -11.97 6.12
C ASN A 9 -1.32 -11.08 4.85
N GLY A 10 -0.97 -9.81 4.99
CA GLY A 10 -0.84 -8.89 3.87
C GLY A 10 -2.16 -8.33 3.34
N CYS A 11 -3.31 -8.68 3.93
CA CYS A 11 -4.60 -8.17 3.46
C CYS A 11 -4.98 -6.85 4.14
N ILE A 12 -5.79 -6.07 3.43
CA ILE A 12 -6.48 -4.91 3.98
C ILE A 12 -7.96 -5.24 4.05
N CYS A 13 -8.54 -5.08 5.23
CA CYS A 13 -9.98 -5.24 5.41
C CYS A 13 -10.64 -3.87 5.57
N LEU A 14 -11.73 -3.67 4.84
CA LEU A 14 -12.60 -2.49 4.92
C LEU A 14 -13.88 -2.85 5.66
N TRP A 15 -14.25 -2.04 6.65
CA TRP A 15 -15.35 -2.30 7.58
C TRP A 15 -16.31 -1.12 7.65
N ASN A 16 -17.59 -1.41 7.87
CA ASN A 16 -18.50 -0.39 8.34
C ASN A 16 -18.35 -0.18 9.86
N ILE A 17 -18.93 0.91 10.37
CA ILE A 17 -18.93 1.19 11.82
C ILE A 17 -19.74 0.20 12.66
N GLN A 18 -20.57 -0.63 12.03
CA GLN A 18 -21.29 -1.71 12.70
C GLN A 18 -20.42 -2.97 12.88
N GLY A 19 -19.19 -2.98 12.33
CA GLY A 19 -18.26 -4.11 12.42
C GLY A 19 -18.41 -5.15 11.32
N ASN A 20 -19.23 -4.90 10.30
CA ASN A 20 -19.35 -5.81 9.16
C ASN A 20 -18.19 -5.58 8.19
N LEU A 21 -17.57 -6.69 7.76
CA LEU A 21 -16.60 -6.68 6.66
C LEU A 21 -17.33 -6.33 5.36
N LEU A 22 -16.88 -5.27 4.70
CA LEU A 22 -17.40 -4.84 3.40
C LEU A 22 -16.55 -5.37 2.25
N LYS A 23 -15.22 -5.37 2.42
CA LYS A 23 -14.29 -5.80 1.38
C LYS A 23 -12.96 -6.21 1.97
N GLU A 24 -12.33 -7.21 1.35
CA GLU A 24 -10.94 -7.57 1.57
C GLU A 24 -10.13 -7.23 0.31
N LEU A 25 -8.99 -6.58 0.50
CA LEU A 25 -8.05 -6.21 -0.55
C LEU A 25 -6.77 -7.00 -0.36
N LEU A 26 -6.30 -7.60 -1.44
CA LEU A 26 -5.04 -8.32 -1.50
C LEU A 26 -4.08 -7.57 -2.42
N PRO A 27 -2.80 -7.45 -2.05
CA PRO A 27 -1.78 -6.93 -2.95
C PRO A 27 -1.75 -7.73 -4.25
N PHE A 28 -1.46 -7.04 -5.35
CA PHE A 28 -1.35 -7.67 -6.66
C PHE A 28 -0.23 -8.71 -6.64
N SER A 29 -0.49 -9.85 -7.29
CA SER A 29 0.23 -11.14 -7.17
C SER A 29 1.72 -11.14 -7.53
N LYS A 30 2.29 -9.99 -7.90
CA LYS A 30 3.71 -9.85 -8.22
C LYS A 30 4.60 -9.91 -6.98
N TYR A 31 4.05 -9.56 -5.81
CA TYR A 31 4.76 -9.64 -4.53
C TYR A 31 4.12 -10.70 -3.64
N PRO A 32 4.91 -11.45 -2.84
CA PRO A 32 4.35 -12.38 -1.87
C PRO A 32 3.42 -11.65 -0.91
N SER A 33 2.53 -12.38 -0.25
CA SER A 33 1.76 -11.87 0.88
C SER A 33 2.75 -11.43 1.97
N VAL A 34 3.02 -10.13 2.04
CA VAL A 34 3.92 -9.50 3.01
C VAL A 34 3.06 -8.86 4.10
N PRO A 35 3.39 -9.04 5.39
CA PRO A 35 2.70 -8.37 6.49
C PRO A 35 2.61 -6.85 6.29
N LEU A 36 1.42 -6.29 6.49
CA LEU A 36 1.19 -4.85 6.47
C LEU A 36 1.30 -4.31 7.90
N THR A 37 2.10 -3.26 8.06
CA THR A 37 2.52 -2.73 9.37
C THR A 37 2.05 -1.30 9.60
N ALA A 38 1.72 -0.57 8.53
CA ALA A 38 1.22 0.79 8.61
C ALA A 38 0.12 1.04 7.56
N LEU A 39 -0.83 1.92 7.89
CA LEU A 39 -1.87 2.39 6.98
C LEU A 39 -2.04 3.90 7.12
N CYS A 40 -2.26 4.58 6.00
CA CYS A 40 -2.77 5.96 6.01
C CYS A 40 -3.70 6.20 4.81
N THR A 41 -4.47 7.29 4.88
CA THR A 41 -5.42 7.69 3.83
C THR A 41 -5.37 9.21 3.67
N ASP A 42 -5.91 9.71 2.56
CA ASP A 42 -6.12 11.13 2.34
C ASP A 42 -7.37 11.66 3.06
N SER A 43 -7.47 12.97 3.18
CA SER A 43 -8.56 13.73 3.79
C SER A 43 -9.89 13.48 3.08
N SER A 44 -9.85 13.15 1.78
CA SER A 44 -11.04 12.81 0.99
C SER A 44 -11.35 11.32 0.95
N THR A 45 -10.54 10.48 1.61
CA THR A 45 -10.67 9.02 1.69
C THR A 45 -10.75 8.33 0.33
N LYS A 46 -10.08 8.87 -0.69
CA LYS A 46 -10.04 8.32 -2.05
C LYS A 46 -8.85 7.40 -2.28
N ILE A 47 -7.78 7.59 -1.52
CA ILE A 47 -6.53 6.86 -1.62
C ILE A 47 -6.27 6.18 -0.29
N LEU A 48 -5.84 4.92 -0.37
CA LEU A 48 -5.35 4.16 0.77
C LEU A 48 -3.90 3.78 0.51
N LEU A 49 -3.03 4.02 1.48
CA LEU A 49 -1.62 3.65 1.44
C LEU A 49 -1.35 2.63 2.54
N ALA A 50 -0.62 1.58 2.21
CA ALA A 50 -0.14 0.60 3.18
C ALA A 50 1.37 0.42 3.10
N GLY A 51 2.00 0.33 4.27
CA GLY A 51 3.41 0.03 4.44
C GLY A 51 3.57 -1.41 4.89
N SER A 52 4.62 -2.07 4.41
CA SER A 52 4.88 -3.47 4.73
C SER A 52 6.14 -3.68 5.57
N LYS A 53 6.23 -4.89 6.14
CA LYS A 53 7.39 -5.38 6.88
C LYS A 53 8.67 -5.47 6.05
N GLU A 54 8.56 -5.60 4.74
CA GLU A 54 9.71 -5.62 3.82
C GLU A 54 10.05 -4.23 3.27
N GLY A 55 9.38 -3.18 3.73
CA GLY A 55 9.67 -1.80 3.32
C GLY A 55 9.00 -1.37 2.02
N TYR A 56 7.95 -2.09 1.57
CA TYR A 56 7.15 -1.69 0.41
C TYR A 56 6.01 -0.75 0.81
N ILE A 57 5.71 0.18 -0.07
CA ILE A 57 4.48 0.96 -0.06
C ILE A 57 3.60 0.47 -1.20
N MET A 58 2.32 0.29 -0.90
CA MET A 58 1.28 -0.01 -1.87
C MET A 58 0.20 1.06 -1.75
N GLN A 59 -0.34 1.47 -2.90
CA GLN A 59 -1.38 2.48 -3.01
C GLN A 59 -2.60 1.90 -3.71
N TRP A 60 -3.77 2.11 -3.12
CA TRP A 60 -5.06 1.73 -3.69
C TRP A 60 -5.95 2.95 -3.88
N SER A 61 -6.69 2.96 -4.99
CA SER A 61 -7.81 3.88 -5.20
C SER A 61 -9.11 3.22 -4.72
N ILE A 62 -9.73 3.86 -3.73
CA ILE A 62 -10.99 3.44 -3.11
C ILE A 62 -12.15 4.39 -3.43
N ALA A 63 -11.90 5.44 -4.22
CA ALA A 63 -12.91 6.45 -4.58
C ALA A 63 -14.18 5.85 -5.20
N SER A 64 -14.03 5.01 -6.22
CA SER A 64 -15.19 4.39 -6.90
C SER A 64 -15.99 3.48 -5.98
N PHE A 65 -15.33 2.80 -5.04
CA PHE A 65 -16.01 1.95 -4.05
C PHE A 65 -16.85 2.77 -3.08
N LEU A 66 -16.41 3.97 -2.69
CA LEU A 66 -17.18 4.84 -1.81
C LEU A 66 -18.42 5.44 -2.47
N GLU A 67 -18.39 5.66 -3.78
CA GLU A 67 -19.54 6.21 -4.53
C GLU A 67 -20.70 5.21 -4.61
N ASP A 68 -20.41 3.95 -4.92
CA ASP A 68 -21.40 2.87 -4.88
C ASP A 68 -20.73 1.54 -4.48
N PRO A 69 -20.80 1.17 -3.19
CA PRO A 69 -20.21 -0.06 -2.67
C PRO A 69 -20.85 -1.35 -3.21
N GLN A 70 -22.06 -1.29 -3.78
CA GLN A 70 -22.82 -2.47 -4.23
C GLN A 70 -22.68 -2.73 -5.73
N SER A 71 -22.10 -1.80 -6.48
CA SER A 71 -21.82 -1.96 -7.89
C SER A 71 -20.68 -2.95 -8.12
N SER A 72 -20.94 -3.99 -8.90
CA SER A 72 -19.91 -4.95 -9.37
C SER A 72 -18.84 -4.31 -10.27
N LYS A 73 -19.06 -3.06 -10.73
CA LYS A 73 -18.10 -2.31 -11.55
C LYS A 73 -17.12 -1.48 -10.73
N ASN A 74 -17.40 -1.23 -9.46
CA ASN A 74 -16.58 -0.38 -8.59
C ASN A 74 -15.50 -1.21 -7.89
N GLN A 75 -14.53 -1.67 -8.69
CA GLN A 75 -13.39 -2.41 -8.18
C GLN A 75 -12.39 -1.45 -7.54
N ILE A 76 -11.93 -1.80 -6.34
CA ILE A 76 -10.78 -1.15 -5.70
C ILE A 76 -9.54 -1.62 -6.44
N LYS A 77 -8.74 -0.67 -6.93
CA LYS A 77 -7.57 -0.96 -7.76
C LYS A 77 -6.31 -0.59 -6.99
N GLU A 78 -5.35 -1.49 -6.96
CA GLU A 78 -3.98 -1.14 -6.60
C GLU A 78 -3.39 -0.37 -7.79
N GLU A 79 -2.97 0.87 -7.56
CA GLU A 79 -2.47 1.75 -8.61
C GLU A 79 -0.95 1.73 -8.69
N LEU A 80 -0.29 1.63 -7.53
CA LEU A 80 1.13 1.83 -7.40
C LEU A 80 1.71 0.95 -6.30
N CYS A 81 2.87 0.36 -6.55
CA CYS A 81 3.68 -0.31 -5.54
C CYS A 81 5.15 0.04 -5.72
N TRP A 82 5.85 0.41 -4.65
CA TRP A 82 7.29 0.71 -4.69
C TRP A 82 8.00 0.26 -3.42
N SER A 83 9.29 -0.03 -3.55
CA SER A 83 10.15 -0.27 -2.39
C SER A 83 10.59 1.08 -1.84
N ALA A 84 10.21 1.40 -0.61
CA ALA A 84 10.57 2.64 0.05
C ALA A 84 11.80 2.48 0.95
N HIS A 85 11.83 1.40 1.69
CA HIS A 85 12.87 1.11 2.68
C HIS A 85 13.45 -0.29 2.46
N SER A 86 14.65 -0.52 3.00
CA SER A 86 15.28 -1.83 3.04
C SER A 86 14.80 -2.70 4.23
N ALA A 87 13.93 -2.15 5.08
CA ALA A 87 13.36 -2.81 6.25
C ALA A 87 11.92 -2.33 6.53
N GLU A 88 11.32 -2.89 7.57
CA GLU A 88 9.94 -2.63 7.99
C GLU A 88 9.60 -1.14 8.09
N ILE A 89 8.49 -0.78 7.45
CA ILE A 89 7.87 0.54 7.64
C ILE A 89 7.09 0.51 8.94
N VAL A 90 7.33 1.49 9.79
CA VAL A 90 6.66 1.60 11.09
C VAL A 90 5.60 2.69 11.11
N ASP A 91 5.66 3.65 10.18
CA ASP A 91 4.68 4.72 10.10
C ASP A 91 4.61 5.35 8.70
N LEU A 92 3.43 5.91 8.39
CA LEU A 92 3.10 6.57 7.14
C LEU A 92 2.32 7.86 7.35
N PHE A 93 2.72 8.89 6.62
CA PHE A 93 2.01 10.16 6.60
C PHE A 93 1.87 10.68 5.18
N HIS A 94 0.64 11.01 4.78
CA HIS A 94 0.34 11.59 3.47
C HIS A 94 0.05 13.08 3.62
N GLU A 95 0.83 13.92 2.93
CA GLU A 95 0.67 15.37 2.88
C GLU A 95 0.17 15.78 1.50
N GLU A 96 -1.13 16.05 1.42
CA GLU A 96 -1.86 16.27 0.17
C GLU A 96 -1.49 17.59 -0.51
N GLU A 97 -1.29 18.69 0.24
CA GLU A 97 -1.02 20.00 -0.36
C GLU A 97 0.29 19.99 -1.14
N LYS A 98 1.25 19.19 -0.69
CA LYS A 98 2.57 19.03 -1.31
C LYS A 98 2.66 17.79 -2.19
N ASN A 99 1.62 16.95 -2.23
CA ASN A 99 1.57 15.70 -2.98
C ASN A 99 2.74 14.76 -2.61
N VAL A 100 3.00 14.59 -1.31
CA VAL A 100 4.10 13.75 -0.81
C VAL A 100 3.65 12.74 0.23
N VAL A 101 4.33 11.61 0.26
CA VAL A 101 4.23 10.59 1.31
C VAL A 101 5.54 10.59 2.10
N VAL A 102 5.42 10.64 3.42
CA VAL A 102 6.53 10.47 4.36
C VAL A 102 6.44 9.08 4.97
N THR A 103 7.57 8.39 4.99
CA THR A 103 7.68 7.01 5.48
C THR A 103 8.75 6.95 6.56
N ALA A 104 8.48 6.25 7.66
CA ALA A 104 9.45 5.97 8.71
C ALA A 104 9.70 4.46 8.81
N SER A 105 10.94 4.05 9.07
CA SER A 105 11.33 2.64 9.09
C SER A 105 12.28 2.30 10.24
N ILE A 106 12.30 1.01 10.60
CA ILE A 106 13.32 0.45 11.50
C ILE A 106 14.73 0.51 10.91
N ASP A 107 14.89 0.79 9.62
CA ASP A 107 16.21 1.06 9.00
C ASP A 107 16.89 2.34 9.55
N GLY A 108 16.18 3.10 10.39
CA GLY A 108 16.67 4.31 11.04
C GLY A 108 16.49 5.58 10.21
N SER A 109 15.81 5.49 9.08
CA SER A 109 15.57 6.63 8.18
C SER A 109 14.11 7.04 8.12
N VAL A 110 13.90 8.34 7.84
CA VAL A 110 12.60 8.88 7.45
C VAL A 110 12.76 9.44 6.04
N ARG A 111 11.96 8.93 5.10
CA ARG A 111 12.09 9.21 3.66
C ARG A 111 10.84 9.91 3.14
N VAL A 112 11.04 10.67 2.07
CA VAL A 112 10.01 11.48 1.41
C VAL A 112 9.88 11.01 -0.02
N TRP A 113 8.64 10.79 -0.45
CA TRP A 113 8.27 10.26 -1.76
C TRP A 113 7.21 11.15 -2.38
N GLN A 114 7.16 11.22 -3.70
CA GLN A 114 6.06 11.84 -4.41
C GLN A 114 4.87 10.88 -4.43
N ALA A 115 3.69 11.34 -4.02
CA ALA A 115 2.55 10.45 -3.77
C ALA A 115 1.98 9.82 -5.07
N MET A 116 1.96 10.55 -6.18
CA MET A 116 1.32 10.06 -7.42
C MET A 116 2.12 9.01 -8.19
N ASN A 117 3.45 9.03 -8.08
CA ASN A 117 4.32 8.15 -8.86
C ASN A 117 5.34 7.37 -8.03
N GLY A 118 5.41 7.60 -6.72
CA GLY A 118 6.30 6.88 -5.80
C GLY A 118 7.77 7.24 -5.97
N TYR A 119 8.10 8.37 -6.62
CA TYR A 119 9.49 8.78 -6.80
C TYR A 119 10.08 9.32 -5.52
N TYR A 120 11.33 8.94 -5.27
CA TYR A 120 12.06 9.36 -4.10
C TYR A 120 12.48 10.84 -4.19
N LEU A 121 12.20 11.60 -3.14
CA LEU A 121 12.51 13.02 -3.04
C LEU A 121 13.65 13.31 -2.05
N GLY A 122 13.96 12.36 -1.16
CA GLY A 122 15.06 12.46 -0.21
C GLY A 122 14.73 11.88 1.17
N TYR A 123 15.59 12.18 2.13
CA TYR A 123 15.44 11.74 3.52
C TYR A 123 15.70 12.89 4.50
N PHE A 124 15.13 12.80 5.70
CA PHE A 124 15.35 13.78 6.75
C PHE A 124 16.78 13.69 7.29
N GLY A 125 17.41 14.84 7.52
CA GLY A 125 18.82 14.94 7.94
C GLY A 125 19.82 14.98 6.79
N GLN A 126 19.37 14.85 5.53
CA GLN A 126 20.24 15.03 4.38
C GLN A 126 20.76 16.49 4.27
N PRO A 127 21.97 16.71 3.74
CA PRO A 127 22.53 18.07 3.63
C PRO A 127 21.84 18.93 2.56
N ARG A 128 21.13 18.31 1.62
CA ARG A 128 20.44 18.99 0.52
C ARG A 128 19.00 19.34 0.90
N LYS A 129 18.51 20.51 0.48
CA LYS A 129 17.09 20.85 0.61
C LYS A 129 16.24 19.95 -0.27
N PHE A 130 15.01 19.69 0.15
CA PHE A 130 14.03 19.00 -0.68
C PHE A 130 13.62 19.88 -1.86
N GLU A 131 13.69 19.34 -3.07
CA GLU A 131 13.14 19.98 -4.27
C GLU A 131 11.90 19.22 -4.72
N LEU A 132 10.73 19.74 -4.35
CA LEU A 132 9.44 19.09 -4.60
C LEU A 132 8.89 19.37 -6.01
N SER A 133 9.36 20.44 -6.65
CA SER A 133 8.86 20.93 -7.95
C SER A 133 9.61 20.35 -9.15
N ASN A 134 10.84 19.87 -8.96
CA ASN A 134 11.69 19.39 -10.04
C ASN A 134 11.88 17.88 -9.96
N ILE A 135 10.98 17.16 -10.62
CA ILE A 135 10.91 15.69 -10.62
C ILE A 135 11.69 15.11 -11.82
N SER A 136 12.49 15.93 -12.51
CA SER A 136 13.20 15.54 -13.74
C SER A 136 14.27 14.47 -13.52
N TRP A 137 14.70 14.26 -12.27
CA TRP A 137 15.71 13.28 -11.91
C TRP A 137 15.10 12.17 -11.07
N LEU A 138 14.94 11.01 -11.71
CA LEU A 138 14.64 9.75 -11.03
C LEU A 138 15.87 9.33 -10.22
N ILE A 139 15.91 9.71 -8.95
CA ILE A 139 16.93 9.27 -8.00
C ILE A 139 16.30 8.13 -7.21
N LEU A 140 17.02 7.02 -7.06
CA LEU A 140 16.66 5.98 -6.09
C LEU A 140 17.54 6.14 -4.85
N PRO A 141 17.05 5.78 -3.66
CA PRO A 141 17.91 5.52 -2.52
C PRO A 141 18.95 4.46 -2.87
N TYR A 142 20.14 4.55 -2.29
CA TYR A 142 21.24 3.62 -2.60
C TYR A 142 20.93 2.15 -2.25
N ASP A 143 20.04 1.93 -1.28
CA ASP A 143 19.64 0.62 -0.77
C ASP A 143 18.35 0.07 -1.41
N VAL A 144 17.76 0.81 -2.33
CA VAL A 144 16.52 0.45 -3.03
C VAL A 144 16.80 0.40 -4.52
N ASN A 145 16.55 -0.76 -5.13
CA ASN A 145 16.87 -0.99 -6.55
C ASN A 145 15.64 -1.05 -7.46
N ASN A 146 14.43 -0.98 -6.89
CA ASN A 146 13.20 -1.17 -7.63
C ASN A 146 12.48 0.17 -7.82
N PHE A 147 12.21 0.51 -9.08
CA PHE A 147 11.36 1.65 -9.40
C PHE A 147 9.89 1.35 -9.07
N PRO A 148 9.07 2.38 -8.84
CA PRO A 148 7.64 2.24 -8.67
C PRO A 148 7.01 1.51 -9.84
N THR A 149 6.23 0.48 -9.53
CA THR A 149 5.49 -0.32 -10.51
C THR A 149 4.06 0.20 -10.56
N ILE A 150 3.67 0.74 -11.72
CA ILE A 150 2.27 1.03 -12.03
C ILE A 150 1.59 -0.28 -12.40
N ILE A 151 0.55 -0.64 -11.66
CA ILE A 151 -0.17 -1.89 -11.89
C ILE A 151 -1.23 -1.63 -12.97
N LYS A 152 -1.07 -2.30 -14.11
CA LYS A 152 -2.05 -2.27 -15.20
C LYS A 152 -2.93 -3.52 -15.11
N GLU A 153 -4.23 -3.36 -15.36
CA GLU A 153 -5.23 -4.44 -15.42
C GLU A 153 -4.99 -5.38 -16.61
N GLU A 154 -3.88 -6.11 -16.63
CA GLU A 154 -3.68 -7.24 -17.54
C GLU A 154 -3.11 -8.43 -16.78
N SER A 155 -3.96 -9.11 -16.02
CA SER A 155 -4.04 -10.58 -16.01
C SER A 155 -5.08 -11.04 -14.99
N THR A 156 -6.03 -11.80 -15.52
CA THR A 156 -6.98 -12.70 -14.87
C THR A 156 -6.68 -13.04 -13.40
N HIS A 157 -7.68 -12.81 -12.53
CA HIS A 157 -7.83 -13.52 -11.26
C HIS A 157 -7.67 -15.03 -11.50
N MET A 158 -6.49 -15.58 -11.24
CA MET A 158 -6.37 -16.99 -10.93
C MET A 158 -6.58 -17.10 -9.44
N GLU A 159 -7.82 -17.36 -9.04
CA GLU A 159 -8.09 -17.98 -7.75
C GLU A 159 -7.28 -19.28 -7.69
N LYS A 160 -6.08 -19.22 -7.11
CA LYS A 160 -5.48 -20.43 -6.55
C LYS A 160 -6.26 -20.74 -5.30
N LYS A 161 -7.28 -21.58 -5.45
CA LYS A 161 -7.83 -22.39 -4.36
C LYS A 161 -6.66 -23.12 -3.71
N SER A 162 -6.17 -22.62 -2.60
CA SER A 162 -5.36 -23.41 -1.68
C SER A 162 -6.31 -24.43 -1.05
N GLU A 163 -6.38 -25.63 -1.62
CA GLU A 163 -6.93 -26.78 -0.92
C GLU A 163 -6.01 -27.09 0.27
N TYR A 164 -6.45 -26.72 1.47
CA TYR A 164 -5.84 -27.23 2.71
C TYR A 164 -6.36 -28.65 2.94
N PRO A 165 -5.51 -29.68 3.02
CA PRO A 165 -5.95 -31.00 3.45
C PRO A 165 -6.02 -30.99 4.98
N LEU A 166 -7.08 -30.42 5.54
CA LEU A 166 -7.47 -30.73 6.92
C LEU A 166 -8.32 -32.00 6.87
N VAL A 167 -7.65 -33.15 6.91
CA VAL A 167 -8.32 -34.39 7.30
C VAL A 167 -8.54 -34.29 8.81
N LEU A 168 -9.76 -33.94 9.21
CA LEU A 168 -10.22 -34.12 10.58
C LEU A 168 -10.47 -35.62 10.76
N ASP A 169 -9.58 -36.25 11.51
CA ASP A 169 -9.76 -37.60 12.02
C ASP A 169 -10.78 -37.52 13.17
N CYS A 170 -12.06 -37.74 12.88
CA CYS A 170 -13.13 -38.02 13.84
C CYS A 170 -14.32 -38.67 13.10
N ASP A 171 -14.42 -40.00 13.11
CA ASP A 171 -15.50 -40.71 13.82
C ASP A 171 -15.61 -42.20 13.43
N ARG A 172 -15.33 -43.04 14.46
CA ARG A 172 -15.76 -44.43 14.76
C ARG A 172 -15.22 -45.62 13.96
#